data_AF-A0A0K0FI43-F1
#
_entry.id   AF-A0A0K0FI43-F1
#
_cell.length_a   1.000
_cell.length_b   1.000
_cell.length_c   1.000
_cell.angle_alpha   90.00
_cell.angle_beta   90.00
_cell.angle_gamma   90.00
#
_symmetry.space_group_name_H-M   'P 1'
#
loop_
_entity.id
_entity.type
_entity.pdbx_description
1 polymer ?
#
loop_
_entity_poly.entity_id
_entity_poly.type
_entity_poly.pdbx_seq_one_letter_code
_entity_poly.pdbx_strand_id
1 'polypeptide(L)'
;MKFLVFLLLILKITLTFEQKPLCQPCIEVVDKIKQLGQDKDEIIKELSDICDRIFFGNQFLDTACKKYVVEGVDAITQKIEKLGNSTMVCHELHFC
;
A
#
# COMPACT_ATOMS: atom_id res chain seq x y z
N MET A 1 -42.01 -4.39 -10.96
CA MET A 1 -41.08 -5.44 -10.45
C MET A 1 -39.70 -5.44 -11.11
N LYS A 2 -39.53 -4.98 -12.37
CA LYS A 2 -38.22 -4.95 -13.07
C LYS A 2 -37.18 -3.96 -12.49
N PHE A 3 -37.62 -2.83 -11.95
CA PHE A 3 -36.72 -1.81 -11.38
C PHE A 3 -36.04 -2.23 -10.06
N LEU A 4 -36.68 -3.08 -9.26
CA LEU A 4 -36.11 -3.58 -7.99
C LEU A 4 -34.91 -4.50 -8.22
N VAL A 5 -34.92 -5.27 -9.33
CA VAL A 5 -33.81 -6.15 -9.71
C VAL A 5 -32.58 -5.33 -10.09
N PHE A 6 -32.78 -4.24 -10.83
CA PHE A 6 -31.70 -3.31 -11.19
C PHE A 6 -31.09 -2.63 -9.96
N LEU A 7 -31.93 -2.20 -9.00
CA LEU A 7 -31.46 -1.56 -7.77
C LEU A 7 -30.60 -2.52 -6.92
N LEU A 8 -31.01 -3.80 -6.81
CA LEU A 8 -30.26 -4.82 -6.08
C LEU A 8 -28.91 -5.17 -6.73
N LEU A 9 -28.83 -5.15 -8.05
CA LEU A 9 -27.58 -5.38 -8.78
C LEU A 9 -26.56 -4.25 -8.56
N ILE A 10 -27.02 -2.99 -8.58
CA ILE A 10 -26.16 -1.83 -8.32
C ILE A 10 -25.68 -1.83 -6.85
N LEU A 11 -26.56 -2.20 -5.90
CA LEU A 11 -26.23 -2.27 -4.48
C LEU A 11 -25.13 -3.31 -4.17
N LYS A 12 -25.15 -4.46 -4.85
CA LYS A 12 -24.09 -5.48 -4.71
C LYS A 12 -22.73 -4.99 -5.22
N ILE A 13 -22.72 -4.19 -6.29
CA ILE A 13 -21.48 -3.63 -6.84
C ILE A 13 -20.90 -2.62 -5.85
N THR A 14 -21.71 -1.75 -5.25
CA THR A 14 -21.22 -0.76 -4.27
C THR A 14 -20.76 -1.37 -2.94
N LEU A 15 -21.32 -2.52 -2.54
CA LEU A 15 -20.93 -3.22 -1.30
C LEU A 15 -19.62 -4.03 -1.42
N THR A 16 -19.07 -4.21 -2.62
CA THR A 16 -17.86 -5.03 -2.83
C THR A 16 -16.57 -4.17 -2.83
N PHE A 17 -16.68 -2.84 -2.80
CA PHE A 17 -15.55 -1.90 -2.83
C PHE A 17 -15.04 -1.48 -1.44
N GLU A 18 -15.17 -2.32 -0.42
CA GLU A 18 -14.51 -2.06 0.88
C GLU A 18 -13.02 -2.46 0.91
N GLN A 19 -12.53 -3.18 -0.11
CA GLN A 19 -11.11 -3.49 -0.20
C GLN A 19 -10.35 -2.29 -0.76
N LYS A 20 -9.61 -1.60 0.11
CA LYS A 20 -8.61 -0.63 -0.34
C LYS A 20 -7.64 -1.35 -1.29
N PRO A 21 -7.55 -0.93 -2.57
CA PRO A 21 -6.75 -1.65 -3.57
C PRO A 21 -5.25 -1.68 -3.22
N LEU A 22 -4.83 -0.85 -2.27
CA LEU A 22 -3.46 -0.73 -1.79
C LEU A 22 -3.16 -1.55 -0.53
N CYS A 23 -4.16 -2.21 0.08
CA CYS A 23 -3.95 -2.97 1.31
C CYS A 23 -3.06 -4.20 1.08
N GLN A 24 -3.39 -5.01 0.07
CA GLN A 24 -2.60 -6.20 -0.27
C GLN A 24 -1.16 -5.84 -0.73
N PRO A 25 -0.97 -4.87 -1.67
CA PRO A 25 0.37 -4.41 -2.02
C PRO A 25 1.19 -3.89 -0.83
N CYS A 26 0.56 -3.17 0.11
CA CYS A 26 1.24 -2.70 1.30
C CYS A 26 1.72 -3.86 2.18
N ILE A 27 0.86 -4.85 2.43
CA ILE A 27 1.21 -6.01 3.28
C ILE A 27 2.40 -6.77 2.68
N GLU A 28 2.35 -7.07 1.37
CA GLU A 28 3.43 -7.77 0.66
C GLU A 28 4.78 -7.06 0.79
N VAL A 29 4.76 -5.72 0.75
CA VAL A 29 5.96 -4.90 0.87
C VAL A 29 6.49 -4.92 2.28
N VAL A 30 5.62 -4.72 3.27
CA VAL A 30 6.06 -4.71 4.67
C VAL A 30 6.62 -6.09 5.05
N ASP A 31 6.03 -7.18 4.53
CA ASP A 31 6.56 -8.52 4.68
C ASP A 31 7.93 -8.68 4.00
N LYS A 32 8.10 -8.16 2.78
CA LYS A 32 9.41 -8.13 2.12
C LYS A 32 10.45 -7.34 2.92
N ILE A 33 10.12 -6.14 3.37
CA ILE A 33 11.03 -5.30 4.16
C ILE A 33 11.50 -6.03 5.41
N LYS A 34 10.60 -6.77 6.09
CA LYS A 34 10.98 -7.62 7.24
C LYS A 34 11.95 -8.74 6.86
N GLN A 35 11.83 -9.32 5.66
CA GLN A 35 12.75 -10.35 5.18
C GLN A 35 14.12 -9.78 4.80
N LEU A 36 14.17 -8.57 4.25
CA LEU A 36 15.40 -7.86 3.89
C LEU A 36 16.18 -7.37 5.12
N GLY A 37 15.53 -7.30 6.28
CA GLY A 37 16.16 -6.93 7.54
C GLY A 37 16.50 -5.44 7.59
N GLN A 38 17.78 -5.11 7.79
CA GLN A 38 18.28 -3.72 7.87
C GLN A 38 19.03 -3.27 6.62
N ASP A 39 18.92 -4.01 5.51
CA ASP A 39 19.48 -3.57 4.23
C ASP A 39 18.66 -2.39 3.66
N LYS A 40 19.10 -1.18 3.97
CA LYS A 40 18.41 0.05 3.57
C LYS A 40 18.34 0.20 2.05
N ASP A 41 19.35 -0.24 1.30
CA ASP A 41 19.38 -0.06 -0.14
C ASP A 41 18.35 -0.97 -0.81
N GLU A 42 18.21 -2.21 -0.35
CA GLU A 42 17.16 -3.12 -0.83
C GLU A 42 15.75 -2.65 -0.41
N ILE A 43 15.60 -2.09 0.80
CA ILE A 43 14.33 -1.52 1.26
C ILE A 43 13.90 -0.31 0.44
N ILE A 44 14.82 0.63 0.17
CA ILE A 44 14.55 1.81 -0.67
C ILE A 44 14.11 1.37 -2.07
N LYS A 45 14.75 0.33 -2.62
CA LYS A 45 14.40 -0.21 -3.93
C LYS A 45 12.98 -0.79 -3.95
N GLU A 46 12.63 -1.66 -3.00
CA GLU A 46 11.28 -2.23 -2.94
C GLU A 46 10.21 -1.15 -2.72
N LEU A 47 10.46 -0.17 -1.85
CA LEU A 47 9.55 0.95 -1.64
C LEU A 47 9.41 1.84 -2.89
N SER A 48 10.48 2.02 -3.65
CA SER A 48 10.46 2.78 -4.91
C SER A 48 9.67 2.06 -6.00
N ASP A 49 9.80 0.74 -6.09
CA ASP A 49 9.05 -0.09 -7.05
C ASP A 49 7.53 -0.03 -6.78
N ILE A 50 7.11 0.21 -5.54
CA ILE A 50 5.70 0.46 -5.20
C ILE A 50 5.23 1.79 -5.74
N CYS A 51 6.04 2.84 -5.61
CA CYS A 51 5.70 4.16 -6.15
C CYS A 51 5.35 4.03 -7.64
N ASP A 52 6.15 3.27 -8.39
CA ASP A 52 5.89 2.96 -9.80
C ASP A 52 4.57 2.23 -10.01
N ARG A 53 4.25 1.24 -9.16
CA ARG A 53 3.01 0.44 -9.24
C ARG A 53 1.75 1.22 -8.85
N ILE A 54 1.82 2.05 -7.81
CA ILE A 54 0.67 2.83 -7.31
C ILE A 54 0.33 3.94 -8.28
N PHE A 55 1.34 4.64 -8.79
CA PHE A 55 1.13 5.81 -9.61
C PHE A 55 1.10 5.51 -11.12
N PHE A 56 1.19 4.23 -11.50
CA PHE A 56 1.14 3.76 -12.90
C PHE A 56 2.05 4.57 -13.83
N GLY A 57 3.24 4.95 -13.35
CA GLY A 57 4.20 5.76 -14.11
C GLY A 57 3.84 7.25 -14.25
N ASN A 58 2.91 7.79 -13.46
CA ASN A 58 2.74 9.23 -13.35
C ASN A 58 4.01 9.86 -12.76
N GLN A 59 4.83 10.42 -13.64
CA GLN A 59 6.18 10.89 -13.34
C GLN A 59 6.26 11.86 -12.15
N PHE A 60 5.27 12.73 -11.96
CA PHE A 60 5.27 13.70 -10.86
C PHE A 60 5.01 13.02 -9.52
N LEU A 61 4.00 12.16 -9.44
CA LEU A 61 3.64 11.47 -8.21
C LEU A 61 4.67 10.39 -7.86
N ASP A 62 5.21 9.72 -8.88
CA ASP A 62 6.28 8.74 -8.72
C ASP A 62 7.56 9.38 -8.18
N THR A 63 7.99 10.50 -8.76
CA THR A 63 9.16 11.25 -8.25
C THR A 63 8.96 11.73 -6.81
N ALA A 64 7.77 12.25 -6.49
CA ALA A 64 7.45 12.69 -5.14
C ALA A 64 7.45 11.52 -4.14
N CYS A 65 6.89 10.37 -4.54
CA CYS A 65 6.87 9.17 -3.73
C CYS A 65 8.27 8.60 -3.50
N LYS A 66 9.09 8.46 -4.55
CA LYS A 66 10.48 8.00 -4.44
C LYS A 66 11.31 8.91 -3.54
N LYS A 67 11.13 10.23 -3.65
CA LYS A 67 11.75 11.19 -2.74
C LYS A 67 11.29 10.97 -1.29
N TYR A 68 9.99 10.80 -1.06
CA TYR A 68 9.44 10.52 0.27
C TYR A 68 9.96 9.20 0.84
N VAL A 69 10.12 8.16 0.01
CA VAL A 69 10.71 6.87 0.39
C VAL A 69 12.14 7.05 0.86
N VAL A 70 12.99 7.73 0.09
CA VAL A 70 14.40 7.95 0.44
C VAL A 70 14.53 8.77 1.74
N GLU A 71 13.72 9.81 1.91
CA GLU A 71 13.72 10.66 3.10
C GLU A 71 13.07 9.98 4.33
N GLY A 72 12.11 9.09 4.10
CA GLY A 72 11.26 8.48 5.12
C GLY A 72 11.60 7.03 5.46
N VAL A 73 12.57 6.40 4.78
CA VAL A 73 12.88 4.97 4.95
C VAL A 73 13.20 4.63 6.40
N ASP A 74 13.94 5.47 7.11
CA ASP A 74 14.29 5.22 8.51
C ASP A 74 13.05 5.22 9.41
N ALA A 75 12.11 6.13 9.17
CA ALA A 75 10.86 6.18 9.91
C ALA A 75 9.95 4.98 9.57
N ILE A 76 9.93 4.55 8.31
CA ILE A 76 9.17 3.38 7.84
C ILE A 76 9.72 2.11 8.49
N THR A 77 11.03 1.89 8.42
CA THR A 77 11.70 0.73 9.03
C THR A 77 11.47 0.67 10.54
N GLN A 78 11.61 1.80 11.25
CA GLN A 78 11.29 1.86 12.69
C GLN A 78 9.83 1.52 13.00
N LYS A 79 8.88 1.98 12.18
CA LYS A 79 7.45 1.63 12.35
C LYS A 79 7.22 0.14 12.15
N ILE A 80 7.87 -0.44 11.14
CA ILE A 80 7.77 -1.87 10.82
C ILE A 80 8.34 -2.72 11.96
N GLU A 81 9.50 -2.35 12.50
CA GLU A 81 10.11 -3.01 13.66
C GLU A 81 9.21 -2.91 14.90
N LYS A 82 8.61 -1.74 15.17
CA LYS A 82 7.75 -1.51 16.34
C LYS A 82 6.43 -2.28 16.29
N LEU A 83 5.77 -2.32 15.13
CA LEU A 83 4.43 -2.87 15.00
C LEU A 83 4.45 -4.38 14.76
N GLY A 84 5.52 -4.93 14.18
CA GLY A 84 5.75 -6.36 14.01
C GLY A 84 4.77 -7.09 13.06
N ASN A 85 3.57 -6.56 12.85
CA ASN A 85 2.51 -7.12 12.01
C ASN A 85 2.28 -6.21 10.79
N SER A 86 2.39 -6.79 9.58
CA SER A 86 2.32 -6.07 8.31
C SER A 86 0.94 -5.48 8.06
N THR A 87 -0.13 -6.16 8.48
CA THR A 87 -1.50 -5.65 8.44
C THR A 87 -1.68 -4.42 9.34
N MET A 88 -1.08 -4.42 10.54
CA MET A 88 -1.15 -3.27 11.45
C MET A 88 -0.40 -2.06 10.90
N VAL A 89 0.80 -2.27 10.36
CA VAL A 89 1.57 -1.20 9.69
C VAL A 89 0.73 -0.59 8.57
N CYS A 90 0.12 -1.41 7.72
CA CYS A 90 -0.66 -0.94 6.59
C CYS A 90 -1.97 -0.23 6.99
N HIS A 91 -2.59 -0.61 8.10
CA HIS A 91 -3.71 0.15 8.69
C HIS A 91 -3.26 1.52 9.22
N GLU A 92 -2.10 1.59 9.88
CA GLU A 92 -1.60 2.85 10.42
C GLU A 92 -1.09 3.80 9.33
N LEU A 93 -0.69 3.26 8.18
CA LEU A 93 -0.37 4.01 6.97
C LEU A 93 -1.60 4.30 6.09
N HIS A 94 -2.80 3.89 6.52
CA HIS A 94 -4.07 4.07 5.82
C HIS A 94 -4.17 3.38 4.44
N PHE A 95 -3.27 2.44 4.13
CA PHE A 95 -3.36 1.57 2.95
C PHE A 95 -4.34 0.42 3.13
N CYS A 96 -4.50 -0.03 4.38
CA CYS A 96 -5.66 -0.73 4.93
C CYS A 96 -6.39 0.26 5.87
#